data_AF-A0A1C6KR39-F1
#
_entry.id   AF-A0A1C6KR39-F1
#
_cell.length_a   1.000
_cell.length_b   1.000
_cell.length_c   1.000
_cell.angle_alpha   90.00
_cell.angle_beta   90.00
_cell.angle_gamma   90.00
#
_symmetry.space_group_name_H-M   'P 1'
#
loop_
_entity.id
_entity.type
_entity.pdbx_description
1 polymer ?
#
loop_
_entity_poly.entity_id
_entity_poly.type
_entity_poly.pdbx_seq_one_letter_code
_entity_poly.pdbx_strand_id
1 'polypeptide(L)'
;MALRMGVDYCLFWQLNPRKLHPFVKAYQAEQKEQLERANYAAWLSGIYVTHAVAASLGENARYPEKPIDLYETEEDLESRKAQEAELFSAYVAMFNKSFDAGSDG
;
A
#
# COMPACT_ATOMS: atom_id res chain seq x y z
N MET A 1 21.07 25.32 -4.07
CA MET A 1 20.94 24.16 -3.17
C MET A 1 20.29 24.58 -1.85
N ALA A 2 20.89 25.47 -1.05
CA ALA A 2 20.36 25.90 0.25
C ALA A 2 18.99 26.61 0.19
N LEU A 3 18.78 27.51 -0.77
CA LEU A 3 17.47 28.14 -1.03
C LEU A 3 16.36 27.13 -1.31
N ARG A 4 16.66 26.06 -2.04
CA ARG A 4 15.69 25.00 -2.38
C ARG A 4 15.36 24.11 -1.18
N MET A 5 16.25 24.05 -0.20
CA MET A 5 16.05 23.38 1.08
C MET A 5 15.30 24.27 2.10
N GLY A 6 14.90 25.48 1.71
CA GLY A 6 14.21 26.43 2.60
C GLY A 6 15.12 27.16 3.59
N VAL A 7 16.44 27.15 3.38
CA VAL A 7 17.37 27.88 4.25
C VAL A 7 17.38 29.36 3.84
N ASP A 8 17.09 30.25 4.80
CA ASP A 8 17.16 31.70 4.60
C ASP A 8 18.56 32.14 4.16
N TYR A 9 18.62 33.17 3.31
CA TYR A 9 19.87 33.63 2.72
C TYR A 9 20.89 34.14 3.76
N CYS A 10 20.42 34.88 4.76
CA CYS A 10 21.28 35.39 5.83
C CYS A 10 21.72 34.25 6.76
N LEU A 11 20.82 33.31 7.05
CA LEU A 11 21.11 32.14 7.87
C LEU A 11 22.15 31.21 7.22
N PHE A 12 22.12 31.06 5.89
CA PHE A 12 23.06 30.22 5.15
C PHE A 12 24.52 30.59 5.41
N TRP A 13 24.84 31.88 5.37
CA TRP A 13 26.21 32.37 5.59
C TRP A 13 26.68 32.24 7.03
N GLN A 14 25.76 32.09 7.99
CA GLN A 14 26.06 31.93 9.41
C GLN A 14 26.18 30.45 9.84
N LEU A 15 25.72 29.52 9.00
CA LEU A 15 25.71 28.09 9.29
C LEU A 15 27.07 27.45 8.99
N ASN A 16 27.46 26.49 9.84
CA ASN A 16 28.55 25.58 9.53
C ASN A 16 27.99 24.28 8.90
N PRO A 17 28.83 23.47 8.22
CA PRO A 17 28.38 22.24 7.57
C PRO A 17 27.66 21.26 8.50
N ARG A 18 28.06 21.22 9.78
CA ARG A 18 27.39 20.37 10.81
C ARG A 18 25.95 20.82 11.08
N LYS A 19 25.71 22.12 11.19
CA LYS A 19 24.37 22.71 11.42
C LYS A 19 23.50 22.72 10.16
N LEU A 20 24.11 22.65 8.97
CA LEU A 20 23.38 22.51 7.70
C LEU A 20 22.84 21.09 7.50
N HIS A 21 23.47 20.08 8.11
CA HIS A 21 23.15 18.67 7.89
C HIS A 21 21.66 18.30 8.13
N PRO A 22 21.00 18.79 9.20
CA PRO A 22 19.56 18.52 9.41
C PRO A 22 18.68 19.03 8.26
N PHE A 23 18.97 20.20 7.69
CA PHE A 23 18.21 20.74 6.55
C PHE A 23 18.35 19.85 5.31
N VAL A 24 19.57 19.36 5.05
CA VAL A 24 19.80 18.41 3.95
C VAL A 24 19.03 17.12 4.17
N LYS A 25 19.02 16.57 5.39
CA LYS A 25 18.26 15.35 5.71
C LYS A 25 16.76 15.55 5.55
N ALA A 26 16.22 16.67 6.05
CA ALA A 26 14.80 16.99 5.92
C ALA A 26 14.40 17.09 4.43
N TYR A 27 15.19 17.80 3.63
CA TYR A 27 14.95 17.91 2.19
C TYR A 27 15.02 16.56 1.48
N GLN A 28 15.99 15.70 1.82
CA GLN A 28 16.09 14.36 1.25
C GLN A 28 14.88 13.49 1.62
N ALA A 29 14.41 13.57 2.86
CA ALA A 29 13.22 12.86 3.31
C ALA A 29 11.98 13.30 2.53
N GLU A 30 11.80 14.62 2.34
CA GLU A 30 10.72 15.18 1.53
C GLU A 30 10.81 14.69 0.07
N GLN A 31 11.99 14.75 -0.55
CA GLN A 31 12.15 14.25 -1.93
C GLN A 31 11.81 12.76 -2.04
N LYS A 32 12.21 11.96 -1.05
CA LYS A 32 11.85 10.54 -1.00
C LYS A 32 10.33 10.37 -0.89
N GLU A 33 9.69 11.11 0.01
CA GLU A 33 8.24 11.07 0.16
C GLU A 33 7.50 11.47 -1.13
N GLN A 34 7.98 12.48 -1.85
CA GLN A 34 7.41 12.88 -3.13
C GLN A 34 7.55 11.77 -4.18
N LEU A 35 8.69 11.07 -4.22
CA LEU A 35 8.88 9.93 -5.11
C LEU A 35 7.93 8.78 -4.76
N GLU A 36 7.76 8.46 -3.48
CA GLU A 36 6.82 7.43 -3.03
C GLU A 36 5.38 7.79 -3.39
N ARG A 37 4.98 9.05 -3.18
CA ARG A 37 3.65 9.56 -3.58
C ARG A 37 3.43 9.46 -5.09
N ALA A 38 4.43 9.82 -5.89
CA ALA A 38 4.36 9.73 -7.34
C ALA A 38 4.27 8.28 -7.82
N ASN A 39 5.07 7.38 -7.22
CA ASN A 39 5.02 5.95 -7.49
C ASN A 39 3.65 5.35 -7.15
N TYR A 40 3.08 5.73 -6.01
CA TYR A 40 1.74 5.31 -5.59
C TYR A 40 0.66 5.81 -6.55
N ALA A 41 0.71 7.08 -6.96
CA ALA A 41 -0.23 7.63 -7.94
C ALA A 41 -0.12 6.92 -9.30
N ALA A 42 1.10 6.61 -9.76
CA ALA A 42 1.33 5.87 -11.00
C ALA A 42 0.76 4.45 -10.90
N TRP A 43 0.92 3.78 -9.76
CA TRP A 43 0.33 2.47 -9.50
C TRP A 43 -1.20 2.49 -9.61
N LEU A 44 -1.86 3.42 -8.90
CA LEU A 44 -3.31 3.58 -8.98
C LEU A 44 -3.78 3.89 -10.40
N SER A 45 -3.09 4.80 -11.10
CA SER A 45 -3.38 5.10 -12.50
C SER A 45 -3.26 3.86 -13.37
N GLY A 46 -2.26 3.00 -13.14
CA GLY A 46 -2.07 1.75 -13.87
C GLY A 46 -3.26 0.80 -13.72
N ILE A 47 -3.85 0.72 -12.52
CA ILE A 47 -5.05 -0.09 -12.27
C ILE A 47 -6.22 0.43 -13.12
N TYR A 48 -6.51 1.74 -13.06
CA TYR A 48 -7.59 2.33 -13.87
C TYR A 48 -7.34 2.17 -15.37
N VAL A 49 -6.11 2.35 -15.86
CA VAL A 49 -5.77 2.14 -17.27
C VAL A 49 -6.01 0.69 -17.69
N THR A 50 -5.64 -0.27 -16.84
CA THR A 50 -5.89 -1.70 -17.10
C THR A 50 -7.39 -1.98 -17.24
N HIS A 51 -8.23 -1.43 -16.34
CA HIS A 51 -9.68 -1.55 -16.45
C HIS A 51 -10.23 -0.89 -17.73
N ALA A 52 -9.69 0.26 -18.14
CA ALA A 52 -10.12 0.95 -19.35
C ALA A 52 -9.79 0.12 -20.61
N VAL A 53 -8.60 -0.48 -20.65
CA VAL A 53 -8.19 -1.39 -21.73
C VAL A 53 -9.10 -2.62 -21.76
N ALA A 54 -9.32 -3.28 -20.62
CA ALA A 54 -10.18 -4.46 -20.55
C ALA A 54 -11.61 -4.16 -21.02
N ALA A 55 -12.19 -3.04 -20.58
CA ALA A 55 -13.52 -2.62 -21.02
C ALA A 55 -13.58 -2.28 -22.52
N SER A 56 -12.47 -1.79 -23.09
CA SER A 56 -12.39 -1.47 -24.52
C SER A 56 -12.25 -2.72 -25.40
N LEU A 57 -11.62 -3.78 -24.89
CA LEU A 57 -11.42 -5.04 -25.61
C LEU A 57 -12.64 -5.97 -25.59
N GLY A 58 -13.72 -5.59 -24.90
CA GLY A 58 -14.97 -6.37 -24.86
C GLY A 58 -14.87 -7.65 -24.04
N GLU A 59 -13.79 -7.83 -23.29
CA GLU A 59 -13.79 -8.78 -22.17
C GLU A 59 -14.89 -8.32 -21.22
N ASN A 60 -15.56 -9.25 -20.53
CA ASN A 60 -16.74 -8.99 -19.69
C ASN A 60 -16.47 -8.06 -18.47
N ALA A 61 -15.34 -7.34 -18.48
CA ALA A 61 -14.91 -6.34 -17.55
C ALA A 61 -15.49 -4.95 -17.91
N ARG A 62 -15.97 -4.24 -16.89
CA ARG A 62 -16.40 -2.84 -17.02
C ARG A 62 -15.41 -1.93 -16.31
N TYR A 63 -15.32 -0.69 -16.76
CA TYR A 63 -14.59 0.34 -16.04
C TYR A 63 -15.31 0.65 -14.71
N PRO A 64 -14.60 0.81 -13.58
CA PRO A 64 -15.22 1.12 -12.29
C PRO A 64 -16.03 2.42 -12.33
N GLU A 65 -17.26 2.38 -11.81
CA GLU A 65 -18.12 3.58 -11.69
C GLU A 65 -17.78 4.44 -10.46
N LYS A 66 -17.06 3.86 -9.50
CA LYS A 66 -16.63 4.50 -8.26
C LYS A 66 -15.12 4.35 -8.06
N PRO A 67 -14.48 5.27 -7.32
CA PRO A 67 -13.08 5.10 -6.94
C PRO A 67 -12.85 3.78 -6.21
N ILE A 68 -11.70 3.18 -6.47
CA ILE A 68 -11.24 1.98 -5.76
C ILE A 68 -10.92 2.36 -4.32
N ASP A 69 -11.49 1.63 -3.37
CA ASP A 69 -11.20 1.79 -1.96
C ASP A 69 -9.76 1.35 -1.66
N LEU A 70 -9.00 2.27 -1.07
CA LEU A 70 -7.55 2.10 -0.87
C LEU A 70 -7.21 1.51 0.50
N TYR A 71 -8.16 1.60 1.43
CA TYR A 71 -8.00 1.18 2.81
C TYR A 71 -9.17 0.28 3.15
N GLU A 72 -8.88 -0.84 3.82
CA GLU A 72 -9.93 -1.69 4.38
C GLU A 72 -10.70 -0.91 5.45
N THR A 73 -12.01 -1.05 5.43
CA THR A 73 -12.85 -0.62 6.54
C THR A 73 -12.78 -1.62 7.68
N GLU A 74 -13.19 -1.21 8.89
CA GLU A 74 -13.29 -2.14 10.03
C GLU A 74 -14.27 -3.30 9.72
N GLU A 75 -15.31 -3.03 8.93
CA GLU A 75 -16.28 -4.04 8.49
C GLU A 75 -15.63 -5.05 7.53
N ASP A 76 -14.78 -4.60 6.60
CA ASP A 76 -14.02 -5.48 5.71
C ASP A 76 -13.07 -6.38 6.50
N LEU A 77 -12.42 -5.83 7.53
CA LEU A 77 -11.53 -6.54 8.45
C LEU A 77 -12.27 -7.63 9.23
N GLU A 78 -13.41 -7.31 9.83
CA GLU A 78 -14.21 -8.29 10.59
C GLU A 78 -14.79 -9.39 9.68
N SER A 79 -15.26 -9.02 8.48
CA SER A 79 -15.71 -9.98 7.47
C SER A 79 -14.60 -10.96 7.08
N ARG A 80 -13.38 -10.45 6.81
CA ARG A 80 -12.22 -11.29 6.49
C ARG A 80 -11.84 -12.22 7.63
N LYS A 81 -11.81 -11.74 8.87
CA LYS A 81 -11.53 -12.58 10.05
C LYS A 81 -12.56 -13.71 10.20
N ALA A 82 -13.84 -13.41 9.98
CA ALA A 82 -14.90 -14.42 10.03
C ALA A 82 -14.70 -15.49 8.96
N GLN A 83 -14.38 -15.09 7.73
CA GLN A 83 -14.11 -16.00 6.63
C GLN A 83 -12.86 -16.87 6.89
N GLU A 84 -11.79 -16.28 7.43
CA GLU A 84 -10.58 -17.00 7.83
C GLU A 84 -10.85 -18.02 8.95
N ALA A 85 -11.68 -17.66 9.93
CA ALA A 85 -12.08 -18.57 11.00
C ALA A 85 -12.89 -19.77 10.47
N GLU A 86 -13.78 -19.54 9.52
CA GLU A 86 -14.55 -20.60 8.86
C GLU A 86 -13.62 -21.56 8.09
N LEU A 87 -12.71 -21.02 7.28
CA LEU A 87 -11.71 -21.82 6.56
C LEU A 87 -10.84 -22.64 7.51
N PHE A 88 -10.41 -22.05 8.62
CA PHE A 88 -9.64 -22.75 9.63
C PHE A 88 -10.45 -23.87 10.29
N SER A 89 -11.74 -23.63 10.58
CA SER A 89 -12.62 -24.65 11.16
C SER A 89 -12.80 -25.85 10.22
N ALA A 90 -12.97 -25.60 8.91
CA ALA A 90 -13.06 -26.64 7.89
C ALA A 90 -11.76 -27.44 7.78
N TYR A 91 -10.61 -26.75 7.85
CA TYR A 91 -9.30 -27.37 7.87
C TYR A 91 -9.12 -28.30 9.08
N VAL A 92 -9.44 -27.85 10.29
CA VAL A 92 -9.38 -28.66 11.51
C VAL A 92 -10.30 -29.88 11.42
N ALA A 93 -11.52 -29.71 10.90
CA ALA A 93 -12.45 -30.83 10.74
C ALA A 93 -11.93 -31.90 9.77
N MET A 94 -11.28 -31.50 8.67
CA MET A 94 -10.63 -32.45 7.76
C MET A 94 -9.44 -33.15 8.42
N PHE A 95 -8.63 -32.40 9.16
CA PHE A 95 -7.46 -32.94 9.86
C PHE A 95 -7.86 -33.98 10.92
N ASN A 96 -8.87 -33.69 11.74
CA ASN A 96 -9.35 -34.61 12.77
C ASN A 96 -9.90 -35.91 12.15
N LYS A 97 -10.66 -35.82 11.04
CA LYS A 97 -11.14 -36.99 10.30
C LYS A 97 -10.01 -37.89 9.79
N SER A 98 -8.88 -37.30 9.40
CA SER A 98 -7.71 -38.08 8.94
C SER A 98 -6.98 -38.79 10.09
N PHE A 99 -7.05 -38.25 11.31
CA PHE A 99 -6.49 -38.86 12.52
C PHE A 99 -7.37 -39.99 13.05
N ASP A 100 -8.68 -39.80 13.08
CA ASP A 100 -9.64 -40.84 13.53
C ASP A 100 -9.61 -42.07 12.61
N ALA A 101 -9.36 -41.88 11.30
CA ALA A 101 -9.22 -42.98 10.36
C ALA A 101 -7.91 -43.78 10.51
N GLY A 102 -6.93 -43.27 11.26
CA GLY A 102 -5.64 -43.92 11.51
C GLY A 102 -5.54 -44.68 12.84
N SER A 103 -6.55 -44.57 13.72
CA SER A 103 -6.55 -45.22 15.05
C SER A 103 -7.30 -46.56 15.12
N ASP A 104 -7.94 -46.98 14.02
CA ASP A 104 -8.66 -48.26 13.88
C ASP A 104 -7.80 -49.38 13.23
N GLY A 105 -6.48 -49.24 13.23
CA GLY A 105 -5.51 -50.21 12.69
C GLY A 105 -4.64 -50.87 13.77
#